data_AF-A0A7J7JGG5-F1
#
_entry.id   AF-A0A7J7JGG5-F1
#
_cell.length_a   1.000
_cell.length_b   1.000
_cell.length_c   1.000
_cell.angle_alpha   90.00
_cell.angle_beta   90.00
_cell.angle_gamma   90.00
#
_symmetry.space_group_name_H-M   'P 1'
#
loop_
_entity.id
_entity.type
_entity.pdbx_description
1 polymer ?
#
loop_
_entity_poly.entity_id
_entity_poly.type
_entity_poly.pdbx_seq_one_letter_code
_entity_poly.pdbx_strand_id
1 'polypeptide(L)'
;MQFQLIRSVDDQVLDSFVFYAVLLVLKFMSSIWLTSYNRIRHRLPANPEDGPVKGHPQLTTCERMIENDIENIIPFFFLGLIFVMTGGPELSVTYCKNIFRLFFFSRCAMSFCHYFHIQVFLYSTSKCCDVMLLISNTTH
;
A
#
# COMPACT_ATOMS: atom_id res chain seq x y z
N MET A 1 36.73 7.25 -5.06
CA MET A 1 35.80 6.22 -5.59
C MET A 1 34.57 6.02 -4.71
N GLN A 2 34.65 6.06 -3.38
CA GLN A 2 33.49 5.83 -2.49
C GLN A 2 32.30 6.78 -2.71
N PHE A 3 32.54 8.09 -2.92
CA PHE A 3 31.45 9.06 -3.13
C PHE A 3 30.57 8.81 -4.37
N GLN A 4 31.13 8.26 -5.46
CA GLN A 4 30.32 7.97 -6.66
C GLN A 4 29.47 6.71 -6.49
N LEU A 5 29.95 5.75 -5.70
CA LEU A 5 29.23 4.51 -5.41
C LEU A 5 28.01 4.77 -4.54
N ILE A 6 28.16 5.57 -3.48
CA ILE A 6 27.05 5.98 -2.59
C ILE A 6 25.95 6.69 -3.39
N ARG A 7 26.34 7.66 -4.23
CA ARG A 7 25.38 8.39 -5.08
C ARG A 7 24.62 7.48 -6.05
N SER A 8 25.30 6.49 -6.64
CA SER A 8 24.66 5.53 -7.55
C SER A 8 23.69 4.57 -6.85
N VAL A 9 23.92 4.29 -5.56
CA VAL A 9 23.07 3.46 -4.72
C VAL A 9 21.80 4.22 -4.33
N ASP A 10 21.93 5.48 -3.92
CA ASP A 10 20.80 6.35 -3.59
C ASP A 10 19.85 6.53 -4.78
N ASP A 11 20.38 6.78 -5.98
CA ASP A 11 19.57 6.93 -7.20
C ASP A 11 18.76 5.66 -7.51
N GLN A 12 19.33 4.47 -7.31
CA GLN A 12 18.63 3.20 -7.55
C GLN A 12 17.54 2.89 -6.52
N VAL A 13 17.75 3.30 -5.27
CA VAL A 13 16.76 3.12 -4.20
C VAL A 13 15.61 4.11 -4.39
N LEU A 14 15.91 5.37 -4.73
CA LEU A 14 14.93 6.39 -5.07
C LEU A 14 14.06 5.97 -6.26
N ASP A 15 14.66 5.51 -7.35
CA ASP A 15 13.93 5.07 -8.54
C ASP A 15 12.95 3.91 -8.22
N SER A 16 13.42 2.93 -7.43
CA SER A 16 12.57 1.83 -6.99
C SER A 16 11.46 2.28 -6.05
N PHE A 17 11.75 3.20 -5.12
CA PHE A 17 10.73 3.79 -4.25
C PHE A 17 9.65 4.50 -5.05
N VAL A 18 10.03 5.37 -6.00
CA VAL A 18 9.09 6.10 -6.86
C VAL A 18 8.25 5.13 -7.69
N PHE A 19 8.86 4.09 -8.25
CA PHE A 19 8.14 3.07 -9.02
C PHE A 19 7.05 2.37 -8.19
N TYR A 20 7.38 1.90 -6.98
CA TYR A 20 6.39 1.25 -6.11
C TYR A 20 5.37 2.23 -5.53
N ALA A 21 5.75 3.49 -5.29
CA ALA A 21 4.83 4.55 -4.90
C ALA A 21 3.76 4.79 -5.99
N VAL A 22 4.17 4.89 -7.26
CA VAL A 22 3.24 5.03 -8.39
C VAL A 22 2.31 3.81 -8.48
N LEU A 23 2.83 2.60 -8.33
CA LEU A 23 2.00 1.39 -8.33
C LEU A 23 0.97 1.38 -7.19
N LEU A 24 1.34 1.81 -5.98
CA LEU A 24 0.40 1.93 -4.85
C LEU A 24 -0.69 2.96 -5.13
N VAL A 25 -0.36 4.09 -5.75
CA VAL A 25 -1.35 5.11 -6.16
C VAL A 25 -2.29 4.56 -7.23
N LEU A 26 -1.77 3.88 -8.27
CA LEU A 26 -2.60 3.24 -9.29
C LEU A 26 -3.55 2.21 -8.69
N LYS A 27 -3.05 1.43 -7.72
CA LYS A 27 -3.87 0.48 -6.99
C LYS A 27 -4.97 1.18 -6.18
N PHE A 28 -4.66 2.28 -5.50
CA PHE A 28 -5.64 3.09 -4.77
C PHE A 28 -6.71 3.66 -5.71
N MET A 29 -6.30 4.19 -6.87
CA MET A 29 -7.24 4.66 -7.91
C MET A 29 -8.17 3.53 -8.37
N SER A 30 -7.67 2.30 -8.46
CA SER A 30 -8.47 1.13 -8.83
C SER A 30 -9.53 0.80 -7.76
N SER A 31 -9.19 0.90 -6.47
CA SER A 31 -10.14 0.76 -5.35
C SER A 31 -11.27 1.81 -5.41
N ILE A 32 -10.95 3.07 -5.73
CA ILE A 32 -11.94 4.15 -5.88
C ILE A 32 -12.87 3.86 -7.07
N TRP A 33 -12.29 3.53 -8.23
CA TRP A 33 -13.04 3.19 -9.43
C TRP A 33 -14.02 2.03 -9.20
N LEU A 34 -13.58 0.99 -8.49
CA LEU A 34 -14.42 -0.15 -8.14
C LEU A 34 -15.60 0.26 -7.25
N THR A 35 -15.37 1.17 -6.30
CA THR A 35 -16.41 1.72 -5.42
C THR A 35 -17.46 2.48 -6.24
N SER A 36 -17.03 3.37 -7.12
CA SER A 36 -17.90 4.12 -8.02
C SER A 36 -18.69 3.22 -8.97
N TYR A 37 -18.03 2.20 -9.53
CA TYR A 37 -18.67 1.20 -10.37
C TYR A 37 -19.77 0.45 -9.61
N ASN A 38 -19.50 0.03 -8.38
CA ASN A 38 -20.50 -0.65 -7.54
C ASN A 38 -21.66 0.29 -7.16
N ARG A 39 -21.43 1.58 -6.93
CA ARG A 39 -22.52 2.56 -6.73
C ARG A 39 -23.45 2.61 -7.94
N ILE A 40 -22.88 2.72 -9.15
CA ILE A 40 -23.65 2.77 -10.41
C ILE A 40 -24.40 1.45 -10.65
N ARG A 41 -23.70 0.31 -10.50
CA ARG A 41 -24.27 -1.03 -10.74
C ARG A 41 -25.46 -1.33 -9.81
N HIS A 42 -25.34 -0.96 -8.54
CA HIS A 42 -26.36 -1.23 -7.54
C HIS A 42 -27.37 -0.09 -7.39
N ARG A 43 -27.27 0.98 -8.21
CA ARG A 43 -28.12 2.17 -8.17
C ARG A 43 -28.20 2.78 -6.77
N LEU A 44 -27.06 2.86 -6.10
CA LEU A 44 -26.97 3.36 -4.74
C LEU A 44 -26.66 4.86 -4.79
N PRO A 45 -27.45 5.70 -4.09
CA PRO A 45 -27.22 7.13 -4.05
C PRO A 45 -25.84 7.43 -3.42
N ALA A 46 -25.18 8.49 -3.89
CA ALA A 46 -23.88 8.90 -3.36
C ALA A 46 -24.03 9.55 -1.98
N ASN A 47 -25.13 10.28 -1.78
CA ASN A 47 -25.40 11.06 -0.59
C ASN A 47 -26.83 10.76 -0.09
N PRO A 48 -27.11 10.89 1.23
CA PRO A 48 -28.37 10.43 1.81
C PRO A 48 -29.60 11.28 1.44
N GLU A 49 -29.41 12.48 0.89
CA GLU A 49 -30.49 13.32 0.34
C GLU A 49 -31.04 12.80 -0.99
N ASP A 50 -30.25 12.05 -1.76
CA ASP A 50 -30.65 11.49 -3.06
C ASP A 50 -31.49 10.20 -2.91
N GLY A 51 -31.62 9.70 -1.68
CA GLY A 51 -32.42 8.52 -1.33
C GLY A 51 -31.85 7.76 -0.14
N PRO A 52 -32.59 6.76 0.40
CA PRO A 52 -32.10 5.97 1.51
C PRO A 52 -30.81 5.23 1.09
N VAL A 53 -29.71 5.56 1.74
CA VAL A 53 -28.44 4.82 1.63
C VAL A 53 -28.67 3.44 2.24
N LYS A 54 -29.22 2.51 1.46
CA LYS A 54 -29.26 1.11 1.86
C LYS A 54 -27.81 0.66 1.98
N GLY A 55 -27.41 0.28 3.20
CA GLY A 55 -26.08 -0.24 3.50
C GLY A 55 -25.83 -1.53 2.73
N HIS A 56 -25.36 -1.40 1.48
CA HIS A 56 -25.09 -2.54 0.63
C HIS A 56 -23.75 -3.15 1.07
N PRO A 57 -23.69 -4.46 1.39
CA PRO A 57 -22.48 -5.09 1.93
C PRO A 57 -21.23 -4.85 1.08
N GLN A 58 -21.39 -4.78 -0.25
CA GLN A 58 -20.28 -4.53 -1.18
C GLN A 58 -19.78 -3.08 -1.12
N LEU A 59 -20.63 -2.09 -0.84
CA LEU A 59 -20.18 -0.70 -0.66
C LEU A 59 -19.36 -0.57 0.62
N THR A 60 -19.87 -1.08 1.74
CA THR A 60 -19.16 -1.03 3.02
C THR A 60 -17.82 -1.76 2.95
N THR A 61 -17.73 -2.80 2.12
CA THR A 61 -16.49 -3.53 1.85
C THR A 61 -15.53 -2.68 1.03
N CYS A 62 -16.00 -2.03 -0.03
CA CYS A 62 -15.16 -1.14 -0.84
C CYS A 62 -14.67 0.10 -0.05
N GLU A 63 -15.53 0.67 0.80
CA GLU A 63 -15.18 1.79 1.69
C GLU A 63 -14.07 1.38 2.68
N ARG A 64 -14.20 0.21 3.32
CA ARG A 64 -13.13 -0.35 4.17
C ARG A 64 -11.83 -0.62 3.41
N MET A 65 -11.91 -1.03 2.14
CA MET A 65 -10.72 -1.19 1.30
C MET A 65 -10.01 0.15 1.09
N ILE A 66 -10.76 1.22 0.83
CA ILE A 66 -10.21 2.58 0.67
C ILE A 66 -9.58 3.06 1.98
N GLU A 67 -10.25 2.89 3.12
CA GLU A 67 -9.71 3.28 4.43
C GLU A 67 -8.39 2.56 4.73
N ASN A 68 -8.37 1.23 4.56
CA ASN A 68 -7.17 0.42 4.74
C ASN A 68 -6.05 0.85 3.76
N ASP A 69 -6.38 1.27 2.55
CA ASP A 69 -5.40 1.77 1.59
C ASP A 69 -4.78 3.08 2.03
N ILE A 70 -5.59 4.00 2.55
CA ILE A 70 -5.15 5.29 3.09
C ILE A 70 -4.24 5.08 4.29
N GLU A 71 -4.62 4.21 5.23
CA GLU A 71 -3.81 3.91 6.43
C GLU A 71 -2.42 3.34 6.11
N ASN A 72 -2.23 2.76 4.91
CA ASN A 72 -0.97 2.11 4.52
C ASN A 72 -0.16 2.92 3.51
N ILE A 73 -0.82 3.62 2.60
CA ILE A 73 -0.15 4.47 1.60
C ILE A 73 0.53 5.66 2.28
N ILE A 74 -0.11 6.25 3.30
CA ILE A 74 0.42 7.40 4.04
C ILE A 74 1.76 7.04 4.73
N PRO A 75 1.83 6.00 5.59
CA PRO A 75 3.11 5.59 6.19
C PRO A 75 4.16 5.19 5.15
N PHE A 76 3.77 4.52 4.06
CA PHE A 76 4.72 4.15 3.01
C PHE A 76 5.39 5.38 2.38
N PHE A 77 4.60 6.42 2.06
CA PHE A 77 5.14 7.66 1.51
C PHE A 77 6.07 8.37 2.50
N PHE A 78 5.64 8.54 3.76
CA PHE A 78 6.44 9.25 4.76
C PHE A 78 7.71 8.48 5.13
N LEU A 79 7.60 7.19 5.44
CA LEU A 79 8.74 6.35 5.81
C LEU A 79 9.69 6.16 4.64
N GLY A 80 9.17 5.92 3.43
CA GLY A 80 10.00 5.77 2.24
C GLY A 80 10.72 7.06 1.86
N LEU A 81 10.07 8.22 2.01
CA LEU A 81 10.72 9.52 1.78
C LEU A 81 11.83 9.78 2.80
N ILE A 82 11.56 9.57 4.10
CA ILE A 82 12.56 9.72 5.16
C ILE A 82 13.72 8.75 4.94
N PHE A 83 13.42 7.50 4.57
CA PHE A 83 14.43 6.48 4.30
C PHE A 83 15.38 6.90 3.18
N VAL A 84 14.84 7.38 2.05
CA VAL A 84 15.65 7.87 0.92
C VAL A 84 16.43 9.14 1.29
N MET A 85 15.82 10.08 2.02
CA MET A 85 16.47 11.33 2.42
C MET A 85 17.57 11.14 3.46
N THR A 86 17.47 10.12 4.31
CA THR A 86 18.46 9.83 5.37
C THR A 86 19.65 9.02 4.83
N GLY A 87 19.65 8.67 3.54
CA GLY A 87 20.73 7.92 2.89
C GLY A 87 20.80 6.43 3.27
N GLY A 88 19.83 5.94 4.05
CA GLY A 88 19.76 4.57 4.55
C GLY A 88 21.00 4.09 5.35
N PRO A 89 20.89 3.03 6.16
CA PRO A 89 22.08 2.28 6.53
C PRO A 89 22.59 1.51 5.28
N GLU A 90 23.84 1.03 5.26
CA GLU A 90 24.45 0.27 4.15
C GLU A 90 23.78 -1.11 3.88
N LEU A 91 22.47 -1.24 4.10
CA LEU A 91 21.71 -2.40 3.67
C LEU A 91 21.78 -2.51 2.15
N SER A 92 22.05 -3.73 1.68
CA SER A 92 22.07 -4.07 0.27
C SER A 92 20.84 -3.52 -0.44
N VAL A 93 21.04 -2.75 -1.51
CA VAL A 93 19.97 -2.20 -2.38
C VAL A 93 18.90 -3.23 -2.74
N THR A 94 19.32 -4.49 -2.92
CA THR A 94 18.46 -5.63 -3.21
C THR A 94 17.45 -5.91 -2.09
N TYR A 95 17.86 -5.75 -0.83
CA TYR A 95 17.00 -5.97 0.33
C TYR A 95 15.89 -4.91 0.40
N CYS A 96 16.24 -3.63 0.27
CA CYS A 96 15.26 -2.53 0.26
C CYS A 96 14.24 -2.66 -0.88
N LYS A 97 14.70 -3.04 -2.08
CA LYS A 97 13.81 -3.30 -3.23
C LYS A 97 12.85 -4.45 -2.95
N ASN A 98 13.30 -5.53 -2.30
CA ASN A 98 12.45 -6.67 -1.97
C ASN A 98 11.40 -6.33 -0.92
N ILE A 99 11.74 -5.48 0.06
CA ILE A 99 10.80 -4.94 1.05
C ILE A 99 9.66 -4.19 0.36
N PHE A 100 9.96 -3.25 -0.55
CA PHE A 100 8.93 -2.49 -1.27
C PHE A 100 8.05 -3.40 -2.16
N ARG A 101 8.67 -4.40 -2.81
CA ARG A 101 7.96 -5.43 -3.59
C ARG A 101 6.97 -6.22 -2.75
N LEU A 102 7.46 -6.82 -1.67
CA LEU A 102 6.67 -7.67 -0.79
C LEU A 102 5.52 -6.88 -0.17
N PHE A 103 5.78 -5.64 0.25
CA PHE A 103 4.75 -4.74 0.71
C PHE A 103 3.67 -4.54 -0.36
N PHE A 104 4.04 -4.10 -1.57
CA PHE A 104 3.07 -3.87 -2.65
C PHE A 104 2.21 -5.10 -2.96
N PHE A 105 2.83 -6.27 -3.17
CA PHE A 105 2.10 -7.50 -3.49
C PHE A 105 1.19 -7.97 -2.35
N SER A 106 1.66 -7.85 -1.11
CA SER A 106 0.86 -8.15 0.09
C SER A 106 -0.41 -7.29 0.15
N ARG A 107 -0.29 -5.99 -0.14
CA ARG A 107 -1.42 -5.05 -0.16
C ARG A 107 -2.40 -5.33 -1.31
N CYS A 108 -1.89 -5.69 -2.48
CA CYS A 108 -2.72 -6.11 -3.62
C CYS A 108 -3.51 -7.38 -3.29
N ALA A 109 -2.84 -8.40 -2.74
CA ALA A 109 -3.47 -9.65 -2.32
C ALA A 109 -4.55 -9.40 -1.24
N MET A 110 -4.28 -8.56 -0.25
CA MET A 110 -5.25 -8.21 0.79
C MET A 110 -6.53 -7.60 0.20
N SER A 111 -6.37 -6.68 -0.74
CA SER A 111 -7.50 -5.98 -1.39
C SER A 111 -8.34 -6.95 -2.21
N PHE A 112 -7.68 -7.85 -2.94
CA PHE A 112 -8.34 -8.92 -3.66
C PHE A 112 -9.13 -9.82 -2.71
N CYS A 113 -8.51 -10.33 -1.63
CA CYS A 113 -9.19 -11.16 -0.64
C CYS A 113 -10.39 -10.46 0.02
N HIS A 114 -10.25 -9.17 0.34
CA HIS A 114 -11.30 -8.38 0.96
C HIS A 114 -12.51 -8.24 0.02
N TYR A 115 -12.27 -8.01 -1.26
CA TYR A 115 -13.32 -7.93 -2.28
C TYR A 115 -14.06 -9.27 -2.47
N PHE A 116 -13.36 -10.40 -2.43
CA PHE A 116 -13.96 -11.74 -2.54
C PHE A 116 -14.53 -12.27 -1.22
N HIS A 117 -14.57 -11.48 -0.15
CA HIS A 117 -15.01 -11.89 1.19
C HIS A 117 -14.29 -13.14 1.74
N ILE A 118 -13.02 -13.35 1.35
CA ILE A 118 -12.20 -14.45 1.83
C ILE A 118 -11.61 -14.04 3.20
N GLN A 119 -12.28 -14.43 4.30
CA GLN A 119 -11.97 -13.99 5.67
C GLN A 119 -10.64 -14.49 6.28
N VAL A 120 -9.87 -15.34 5.57
CA VAL A 120 -8.77 -16.09 6.20
C VAL A 120 -7.41 -15.37 6.15
N PHE A 121 -7.22 -14.33 5.33
CA PHE A 121 -5.87 -13.77 5.09
C PHE A 121 -5.58 -12.40 5.76
N LEU A 122 -6.56 -11.81 6.46
CA LEU A 122 -6.46 -10.44 6.98
C LEU A 122 -5.52 -10.28 8.20
N TYR A 123 -5.19 -11.36 8.90
CA TYR A 123 -4.33 -11.32 10.09
C TYR A 123 -2.83 -11.59 9.80
N SER A 124 -2.52 -12.22 8.66
CA SER A 124 -1.17 -12.69 8.37
C SER A 124 -0.29 -11.61 7.74
N THR A 125 -0.87 -10.74 6.89
CA THR A 125 -0.13 -9.69 6.17
C THR A 125 0.13 -8.43 7.01
N SER A 126 -0.73 -8.10 7.98
CA SER A 126 -0.44 -7.05 8.98
C SER A 126 0.80 -7.43 9.81
N LYS A 127 0.91 -8.69 10.21
CA LYS A 127 2.10 -9.23 10.89
C LYS A 127 3.35 -9.19 10.02
N CYS A 128 3.24 -9.29 8.69
CA CYS A 128 4.40 -9.15 7.81
C CYS A 128 4.98 -7.73 7.81
N CYS A 129 4.14 -6.70 7.97
CA CYS A 129 4.62 -5.31 8.10
C CYS A 129 5.30 -5.09 9.45
N ASP A 130 4.74 -5.65 10.53
CA ASP A 130 5.37 -5.65 11.86
C ASP A 130 6.72 -6.39 11.84
N VAL A 131 6.82 -7.54 11.15
CA VAL A 131 8.07 -8.29 10.98
C VAL A 131 9.09 -7.51 10.15
N MET A 132 8.67 -6.73 9.15
CA MET A 132 9.59 -5.93 8.33
C MET A 132 10.18 -4.74 9.11
N LEU A 133 9.39 -4.12 9.99
CA LEU A 133 9.86 -3.14 10.99
C LEU A 133 10.76 -3.79 12.05
N LEU A 134 10.46 -5.00 12.49
CA LEU A 134 11.25 -5.73 13.49
C LEU A 134 12.63 -6.15 12.94
N ILE A 135 12.71 -6.57 11.67
CA ILE A 135 13.98 -6.93 11.01
C ILE A 135 14.84 -5.69 10.74
N SER A 136 14.22 -4.54 10.47
CA SER A 136 14.93 -3.25 10.39
C SER A 136 15.54 -2.83 11.73
N ASN A 137 14.97 -3.27 12.85
CA ASN A 137 15.42 -2.92 14.21
C ASN A 137 16.42 -3.94 14.79
N THR A 138 16.59 -5.11 14.16
CA THR A 138 17.54 -6.17 14.58
C THR A 138 18.87 -6.14 13.80
N THR A 139 19.05 -5.21 12.86
CA THR A 139 20.26 -5.08 12.04
C THR A 139 21.20 -3.95 12.48
N HIS A 140 21.06 -3.51 13.74
CA HIS A 140 22.06 -2.71 14.46
C HIS A 140 22.96 -3.59 15.32
#